data_AF-V8N406-F1
#
_entry.id   AF-V8N406-F1
#
_cell.length_a   1.000
_cell.length_b   1.000
_cell.length_c   1.000
_cell.angle_alpha   90.00
_cell.angle_beta   90.00
_cell.angle_gamma   90.00
#
_symmetry.space_group_name_H-M   'P 1'
#
loop_
_entity.id
_entity.type
_entity.pdbx_description
1 polymer ?
#
loop_
_entity_poly.entity_id
_entity_poly.type
_entity_poly.pdbx_seq_one_letter_code
_entity_poly.pdbx_strand_id
1 'polypeptide(L)' 'MGCCFSDLIQAESHLQDTAQPDELEILKQFDLSCQYGPCIGITRMQRWERAKFLGLNPPTTVQNLLLKYNKDPLVIY' A
#
# COMPACT_ATOMS: atom_id res chain seq x y z
N MET A 1 35.27 28.00 5.29
CA MET A 1 35.71 26.60 5.42
C MET A 1 35.12 26.08 6.73
N GLY A 2 34.12 25.22 6.79
CA GLY A 2 33.29 24.61 5.77
C GLY A 2 31.92 24.36 6.38
N CYS A 3 30.87 24.57 5.60
CA CYS A 3 29.57 24.01 5.94
C CYS A 3 29.72 22.50 5.77
N CYS A 4 29.58 21.75 6.87
CA CYS A 4 29.68 20.30 6.85
C CYS A 4 28.55 19.75 5.98
N PHE A 5 28.92 19.17 4.83
CA PHE A 5 28.00 18.54 3.87
C PHE A 5 27.22 17.36 4.51
N SER A 6 27.58 16.96 5.73
CA SER A 6 26.96 15.91 6.53
C SER A 6 25.60 16.29 7.14
N ASP A 7 25.29 17.58 7.32
CA ASP A 7 24.02 17.98 7.96
C ASP A 7 22.83 18.00 6.98
N LEU A 8 23.10 18.00 5.66
CA LEU A 8 22.06 17.94 4.63
C LEU A 8 21.59 16.50 4.34
N ILE A 9 22.48 15.52 4.53
CA ILE A 9 22.20 14.09 4.24
C ILE A 9 21.32 13.46 5.33
N GLN A 10 21.28 14.04 6.54
CA GLN A 10 20.49 13.47 7.65
C GLN A 10 19.00 13.81 7.57
N ALA A 11 18.61 14.85 6.82
CA ALA A 11 17.21 15.27 6.70
C ALA A 11 16.40 14.45 5.66
N GLU A 12 17.07 13.69 4.79
CA GLU A 12 16.41 12.96 3.69
C GLU A 12 16.02 11.51 4.04
N SER A 13 16.44 11.00 5.20
CA SER A 13 16.25 9.57 5.56
C SER A 13 14.98 9.24 6.36
N HIS A 14 14.10 10.22 6.63
CA HIS A 14 12.96 10.03 7.54
C HIS A 14 11.56 10.25 6.95
N LEU A 15 11.40 10.33 5.63
CA LEU A 15 10.11 10.60 4.98
C LEU A 15 9.55 9.46 4.11
N GLN A 16 10.12 8.25 4.16
CA GLN A 16 9.81 7.16 3.20
C GLN A 16 8.88 6.05 3.72
N ASP A 17 8.05 6.28 4.75
CA ASP A 17 7.15 5.23 5.29
C ASP A 17 5.71 5.29 4.74
N THR A 18 5.46 6.12 3.73
CA THR A 18 4.16 6.22 3.04
C THR A 18 4.21 5.58 1.66
N ALA A 19 3.05 5.10 1.19
CA ALA A 19 2.94 4.51 -0.14
C ALA A 19 3.22 5.55 -1.23
N GLN A 20 4.01 5.15 -2.23
CA GLN A 20 4.25 5.98 -3.40
C GLN A 20 2.98 6.09 -4.27
N PRO A 21 2.83 7.15 -5.08
CA PRO A 21 1.65 7.34 -5.93
C PRO A 21 1.32 6.14 -6.84
N ASP A 22 2.34 5.51 -7.42
CA ASP A 22 2.18 4.35 -8.30
C ASP A 22 1.69 3.11 -7.52
N GLU A 23 2.16 2.91 -6.29
CA GLU A 23 1.71 1.83 -5.41
C GLU A 23 0.24 2.04 -5.00
N LEU A 24 -0.15 3.28 -4.72
CA LEU A 24 -1.53 3.63 -4.41
C LEU A 24 -2.46 3.41 -5.61
N GLU A 25 -1.99 3.65 -6.83
CA GLU A 25 -2.77 3.40 -8.04
C GLU A 25 -3.05 1.90 -8.25
N ILE A 26 -2.09 1.03 -7.93
CA ILE A 26 -2.31 -0.43 -7.92
C ILE A 26 -3.44 -0.80 -6.94
N LEU A 27 -3.44 -0.21 -5.75
CA LEU A 27 -4.47 -0.46 -4.73
C LEU A 27 -5.85 0.05 -5.17
N LYS A 28 -5.94 1.23 -5.78
CA LYS A 28 -7.19 1.74 -6.34
C LYS A 28 -7.72 0.86 -7.47
N GLN A 29 -6.85 0.37 -8.35
CA GLN A 29 -7.26 -0.53 -9.43
C GLN A 29 -7.80 -1.85 -8.87
N PHE A 30 -7.22 -2.35 -7.78
CA PHE A 30 -7.78 -3.47 -7.04
C PHE A 30 -9.16 -3.14 -6.47
N ASP A 31 -9.34 -1.92 -5.93
CA ASP A 31 -10.62 -1.49 -5.37
C ASP A 31 -11.75 -1.47 -6.42
N LEU A 32 -11.45 -1.03 -7.63
CA LEU A 32 -12.38 -0.96 -8.76
C LEU A 32 -12.72 -2.33 -9.37
N SER A 33 -11.95 -3.38 -9.07
CA SER A 33 -12.13 -4.70 -9.67
C SER A 33 -13.30 -5.48 -9.03
N CYS A 34 -14.44 -5.53 -9.72
CA CYS A 34 -15.64 -6.20 -9.24
C CYS A 34 -15.48 -7.73 -9.06
N GLN A 35 -14.47 -8.35 -9.70
CA GLN A 35 -14.25 -9.79 -9.63
C GLN A 35 -13.91 -10.29 -8.22
N TYR A 36 -13.36 -9.43 -7.35
CA TYR A 36 -12.98 -9.76 -5.97
C TYR A 36 -14.10 -9.50 -4.94
N GLY A 37 -15.31 -9.23 -5.44
CA GLY A 37 -16.48 -8.94 -4.63
C GLY A 37 -16.53 -7.51 -4.07
N PRO A 38 -17.56 -7.19 -3.26
CA PRO A 38 -17.82 -5.83 -2.78
C PRO A 38 -16.70 -5.30 -1.87
N CYS A 39 -16.37 -4.01 -1.99
CA CYS A 39 -15.34 -3.30 -1.21
C CYS A 39 -15.86 -2.61 0.06
N ILE A 40 -17.17 -2.69 0.32
CA ILE A 40 -17.81 -1.78 1.27
C ILE A 40 -17.72 -2.37 2.68
N GLY A 41 -17.29 -1.55 3.65
CA GLY A 41 -17.28 -1.90 5.08
C GLY A 41 -16.20 -2.90 5.49
N ILE A 42 -15.19 -3.12 4.66
CA ILE A 42 -14.05 -4.00 4.93
C ILE A 42 -12.75 -3.31 4.52
N THR A 43 -11.63 -3.69 5.13
CA THR A 43 -10.30 -3.21 4.71
C THR A 43 -9.88 -3.86 3.39
N ARG A 44 -8.91 -3.25 2.69
CA ARG A 44 -8.32 -3.85 1.50
C ARG A 44 -7.73 -5.24 1.77
N MET A 45 -7.12 -5.45 2.93
CA MET A 45 -6.57 -6.76 3.33
C MET A 45 -7.68 -7.82 3.50
N GLN A 46 -8.77 -7.48 4.19
CA GLN A 46 -9.91 -8.39 4.35
C GLN A 46 -10.53 -8.76 2.99
N ARG A 47 -10.64 -7.79 2.07
CA ARG A 47 -11.11 -8.06 0.71
C ARG A 47 -10.18 -9.01 -0.04
N TRP A 48 -8.87 -8.80 0.06
CA TRP A 48 -7.85 -9.64 -0.58
C TRP A 48 -7.89 -11.08 -0.04
N GLU A 49 -7.96 -11.25 1.28
CA GLU A 49 -8.07 -12.57 1.93
C GLU A 49 -9.34 -13.32 1.50
N ARG A 50 -10.48 -12.63 1.46
CA ARG A 50 -11.74 -13.21 0.97
C ARG A 50 -11.62 -13.66 -0.48
N ALA A 51 -11.04 -12.83 -1.35
CA ALA A 51 -10.84 -13.19 -2.75
C ALA A 51 -9.93 -14.42 -2.91
N LYS A 52 -8.86 -14.50 -2.12
CA LYS A 52 -7.97 -15.68 -2.08
C LYS A 52 -8.71 -16.92 -1.57
N PHE A 53 -9.49 -16.80 -0.51
CA PHE A 53 -10.30 -17.90 0.04
C PHE A 53 -11.30 -18.45 -0.99
N LEU A 54 -11.88 -17.57 -1.81
CA LEU A 54 -12.79 -17.95 -2.91
C LEU A 54 -12.06 -18.49 -4.16
N GLY A 55 -10.72 -18.58 -4.15
CA GLY A 55 -9.94 -19.06 -5.30
C GLY A 55 -9.90 -18.10 -6.49
N LEU A 56 -10.16 -16.81 -6.27
CA LEU A 56 -10.22 -15.79 -7.33
C LEU A 56 -8.84 -15.24 -7.74
N ASN A 57 -7.76 -15.78 -7.16
CA ASN A 57 -6.37 -15.44 -7.47
C ASN A 57 -6.07 -13.92 -7.46
N PRO A 58 -6.35 -13.19 -6.35
CA PRO A 58 -6.03 -11.78 -6.28
C PRO A 58 -4.51 -11.52 -6.39
N PRO A 59 -4.06 -10.34 -6.87
CA PRO A 59 -2.65 -10.11 -7.17
C PRO A 59 -1.80 -10.08 -5.90
N THR A 60 -0.66 -10.78 -5.90
CA THR A 60 0.26 -10.81 -4.74
C THR A 60 0.86 -9.44 -4.44
N THR A 61 1.07 -8.59 -5.47
CA THR A 61 1.57 -7.22 -5.29
C THR A 61 0.67 -6.41 -4.35
N VAL A 62 -0.66 -6.58 -4.44
CA VAL A 62 -1.60 -5.92 -3.53
C VAL A 62 -1.35 -6.38 -2.09
N GLN A 63 -1.20 -7.68 -1.85
CA GLN A 63 -0.89 -8.20 -0.51
C GLN A 63 0.41 -7.61 0.04
N ASN A 64 1.46 -7.56 -0.79
CA ASN A 64 2.76 -7.06 -0.38
C ASN A 64 2.69 -5.58 0.02
N LEU A 65 1.97 -4.75 -0.75
CA LEU A 65 1.76 -3.34 -0.43
C LEU A 65 0.99 -3.15 0.87
N LEU A 66 -0.07 -3.95 1.06
CA LEU A 66 -0.88 -3.91 2.28
C LEU A 66 -0.09 -4.35 3.53
N LEU A 67 0.86 -5.29 3.39
CA LEU A 67 1.76 -5.69 4.48
C LEU A 67 2.82 -4.63 4.76
N LYS A 68 3.38 -4.02 3.72
CA LYS A 68 4.41 -2.98 3.81
C LYS A 68 3.90 -1.72 4.50
N TYR A 69 2.70 -1.26 4.14
CA TYR A 69 2.11 -0.01 4.61
C TYR A 69 0.89 -0.24 5.53
N ASN A 70 0.96 -1.24 6.42
CA ASN A 70 -0.15 -1.65 7.27
C ASN A 70 -0.57 -0.63 8.36
N LYS A 71 0.13 0.51 8.43
CA LYS A 71 -0.18 1.64 9.32
C LYS A 71 -0.69 2.87 8.56
N ASP A 72 -0.60 2.87 7.22
CA ASP A 72 -1.02 4.00 6.39
C ASP A 72 -2.53 3.92 6.14
N PRO A 73 -3.34 4.89 6.64
CA PRO A 73 -4.78 4.90 6.42
C PRO A 73 -5.17 4.91 4.94
N LEU A 74 -4.34 5.47 4.07
CA LEU A 74 -4.58 5.50 2.61
C LEU A 74 -4.39 4.14 1.96
N VAL A 75 -3.69 3.22 2.61
CA VAL A 75 -3.46 1.86 2.12
C VAL A 75 -4.45 0.87 2.73
N ILE A 76 -4.83 1.06 4.00
CA ILE A 76 -5.73 0.16 4.72
C ILE A 76 -7.16 0.17 4.14
N TYR A 77 -7.66 1.36 3.75
CA TYR A 77 -9.06 1.58 3.36
C TYR A 77 -9.24 1.99 1.90
#